data_AF-A0A937LQ77-F1
#
_entry.id   AF-A0A937LQ77-F1
#
_cell.length_a   1.000
_cell.length_b   1.000
_cell.length_c   1.000
_cell.angle_alpha   90.00
_cell.angle_beta   90.00
_cell.angle_gamma   90.00
#
_symmetry.space_group_name_H-M   'P 1'
#
loop_
_entity.id
_entity.type
_entity.pdbx_description
1 polymer ?
#
loop_
_entity_poly.entity_id
_entity_poly.type
_entity_poly.pdbx_seq_one_letter_code
_entity_poly.pdbx_strand_id
1 'polypeptide(L)'
;MLKNIYDLVMDAEKNPFMQLPKIVRFQLMIVMSYMWSAVFTIWVGSMYSLWPSIVGHTALLVGVFFTADIFRRANNKKLVPSKIKI
;
A
#
# COMPACT_ATOMS: atom_id res chain seq x y z
N MET A 1 -18.20 -4.83 -10.59
CA MET A 1 -17.92 -4.06 -9.36
C MET A 1 -16.54 -4.35 -8.79
N LEU A 2 -16.22 -5.61 -8.43
CA LEU A 2 -14.93 -6.00 -7.84
C LEU A 2 -13.71 -5.67 -8.72
N LYS A 3 -13.79 -5.89 -10.04
CA LYS A 3 -12.70 -5.56 -10.97
C LYS A 3 -12.32 -4.07 -10.92
N ASN A 4 -13.31 -3.18 -10.85
CA ASN A 4 -13.04 -1.73 -10.81
C ASN A 4 -12.32 -1.33 -9.52
N ILE A 5 -12.67 -1.96 -8.39
CA ILE A 5 -12.01 -1.73 -7.10
C ILE A 5 -10.57 -2.24 -7.14
N TYR A 6 -10.39 -3.46 -7.68
CA TYR A 6 -9.07 -4.05 -7.87
C TYR A 6 -8.18 -3.18 -8.76
N ASP A 7 -8.69 -2.75 -9.91
CA ASP A 7 -7.99 -1.86 -10.83
C ASP A 7 -7.59 -0.54 -10.12
N LEU A 8 -8.46 0.04 -9.30
CA LEU A 8 -8.17 1.30 -8.62
C LEU A 8 -6.98 1.20 -7.64
N VAL A 9 -6.72 0.01 -7.09
CA VAL A 9 -5.61 -0.24 -6.15
C VAL A 9 -4.37 -0.80 -6.86
N MET A 10 -4.55 -1.77 -7.75
CA MET A 10 -3.48 -2.59 -8.32
C MET A 10 -3.13 -2.24 -9.77
N ASP A 11 -4.05 -1.66 -10.54
CA ASP A 11 -3.74 -1.18 -11.88
C ASP A 11 -2.93 0.09 -11.74
N ALA A 12 -1.66 -0.01 -12.10
CA ALA A 12 -0.76 1.07 -11.84
C ALA A 12 -1.02 2.27 -12.79
N GLU A 13 -1.79 2.08 -13.89
CA GLU A 13 -2.26 3.17 -14.77
C GLU A 13 -3.50 3.89 -14.24
N LYS A 14 -4.14 3.36 -13.19
CA LYS A 14 -5.32 3.98 -12.58
C LYS A 14 -5.11 4.36 -11.13
N ASN A 15 -4.12 3.78 -10.47
CA ASN A 15 -3.84 4.06 -9.08
C ASN A 15 -3.29 5.49 -8.87
N PRO A 16 -3.35 6.02 -7.64
CA PRO A 16 -2.85 7.36 -7.32
C PRO A 16 -1.35 7.57 -7.63
N PHE A 17 -0.58 6.50 -7.84
CA PHE A 17 0.84 6.57 -8.20
C PHE A 17 1.09 6.79 -9.70
N MET A 18 0.07 6.82 -10.55
CA MET A 18 0.23 7.09 -11.98
C MET A 18 0.95 8.43 -12.25
N GLN A 19 0.84 9.41 -11.35
CA GLN A 19 1.49 10.72 -11.48
C GLN A 19 3.02 10.66 -11.35
N LEU A 20 3.58 9.55 -10.84
CA LEU A 20 4.99 9.38 -10.58
C LEU A 20 5.72 8.73 -11.78
N PRO A 21 7.05 8.90 -11.90
CA PRO A 21 7.84 8.20 -12.92
C PRO A 21 7.65 6.68 -12.85
N LYS A 22 7.65 6.02 -14.03
CA LYS A 22 7.37 4.58 -14.18
C LYS A 22 8.16 3.69 -13.20
N ILE A 23 9.43 4.00 -12.98
CA ILE A 23 10.30 3.25 -12.06
C ILE A 23 9.87 3.39 -10.59
N VAL A 24 9.49 4.58 -10.16
CA VAL A 24 9.05 4.86 -8.77
C VAL A 24 7.71 4.20 -8.50
N ARG A 25 6.77 4.31 -9.46
CA ARG A 25 5.47 3.62 -9.42
C ARG A 25 5.66 2.11 -9.23
N PHE A 26 6.55 1.50 -10.00
CA PHE A 26 6.85 0.07 -9.89
C PHE A 26 7.43 -0.30 -8.51
N GLN A 27 8.40 0.47 -8.03
CA GLN A 27 9.00 0.25 -6.70
C GLN A 27 7.97 0.34 -5.57
N LEU A 28 7.12 1.36 -5.59
CA LEU A 28 6.07 1.52 -4.57
C LEU A 28 5.07 0.36 -4.59
N MET A 29 4.68 -0.11 -5.78
CA MET A 29 3.80 -1.28 -5.91
C MET A 29 4.45 -2.58 -5.39
N ILE A 30 5.77 -2.76 -5.60
CA ILE A 30 6.52 -3.88 -5.01
C ILE A 30 6.55 -3.78 -3.49
N VAL A 31 6.89 -2.61 -2.94
CA VAL A 31 6.95 -2.41 -1.49
C VAL A 31 5.60 -2.67 -0.84
N MET A 32 4.52 -2.21 -1.48
CA MET A 32 3.15 -2.51 -1.06
C MET A 32 2.89 -4.02 -1.04
N SER A 33 3.26 -4.75 -2.10
CA SER A 33 3.11 -6.21 -2.15
C SER A 33 3.91 -6.92 -1.05
N TYR A 34 5.16 -6.51 -0.81
CA TYR A 34 6.01 -7.10 0.21
C TYR A 34 5.50 -6.83 1.63
N MET A 35 5.06 -5.60 1.90
CA MET A 35 4.49 -5.22 3.19
C MET A 35 3.25 -6.07 3.50
N TRP A 36 2.31 -6.18 2.57
CA TRP A 36 1.11 -6.99 2.75
C TRP A 36 1.42 -8.48 2.90
N SER A 37 2.42 -8.98 2.18
CA SER A 37 2.90 -10.37 2.36
C SER A 37 3.40 -10.59 3.79
N ALA A 38 4.22 -9.69 4.33
CA ALA A 38 4.72 -9.78 5.70
C ALA A 38 3.59 -9.69 6.74
N VAL A 39 2.62 -8.78 6.56
CA VAL A 39 1.46 -8.65 7.45
C VAL A 39 0.64 -9.95 7.47
N PHE A 40 0.38 -10.56 6.31
CA PHE A 40 -0.34 -11.84 6.26
C PHE A 40 0.47 -13.00 6.85
N THR A 41 1.78 -13.05 6.65
CA THR A 41 2.63 -14.07 7.29
C THR A 41 2.57 -13.98 8.81
N ILE A 42 2.68 -12.76 9.37
CA ILE A 42 2.56 -12.54 10.82
C ILE A 42 1.16 -12.95 11.30
N TRP A 43 0.11 -12.55 10.57
CA TRP A 43 -1.26 -12.86 10.95
C TRP A 43 -1.53 -14.37 10.96
N VAL A 44 -1.22 -15.08 9.86
CA VAL A 44 -1.41 -16.54 9.75
C VAL A 44 -0.55 -17.30 10.77
N GLY A 45 0.71 -16.89 10.96
CA GLY A 45 1.59 -17.49 11.97
C GLY A 45 1.11 -17.25 13.41
N SER A 46 0.35 -16.19 13.64
CA SER A 46 -0.17 -15.82 14.97
C SER A 46 -1.53 -16.43 15.33
N MET A 47 -2.19 -17.15 14.40
CA MET A 47 -3.55 -17.66 14.60
C MET A 47 -3.69 -18.68 15.74
N TYR A 48 -2.59 -19.31 16.16
CA TYR A 48 -2.59 -20.37 17.18
C TYR A 48 -2.50 -19.86 18.63
N SER A 49 -2.35 -18.55 18.87
CA SER A 49 -2.26 -17.99 20.21
C SER A 49 -2.98 -16.63 20.30
N LEU A 50 -3.78 -16.44 21.37
CA LEU A 50 -4.63 -15.25 21.55
C LEU A 50 -3.84 -13.93 21.55
N TRP A 51 -2.71 -13.88 22.26
CA TRP A 51 -1.86 -12.68 22.35
C TRP A 51 -1.23 -12.28 21.01
N PRO A 52 -0.55 -13.19 20.29
CA PRO A 52 -0.06 -12.93 18.93
C PRO A 52 -1.17 -12.55 17.95
N SER A 53 -2.35 -13.16 18.07
CA SER A 53 -3.49 -12.87 17.18
C SER A 53 -3.94 -11.41 17.27
N ILE A 54 -3.96 -10.82 18.48
CA ILE A 54 -4.26 -9.38 18.66
C ILE A 54 -3.26 -8.50 17.92
N VAL A 55 -1.97 -8.86 17.98
CA VAL A 55 -0.91 -8.14 17.24
C VAL A 55 -1.12 -8.26 15.74
N GLY A 56 -1.44 -9.46 15.23
CA GLY A 56 -1.75 -9.68 13.81
C GLY A 56 -2.94 -8.85 13.32
N HIS A 57 -4.03 -8.80 14.09
CA HIS A 57 -5.19 -7.97 13.75
C HIS A 57 -4.87 -6.47 13.79
N THR A 58 -4.08 -6.02 14.76
CA THR A 58 -3.64 -4.62 14.84
C THR A 58 -2.74 -4.27 13.65
N ALA A 59 -1.84 -5.16 13.25
CA ALA A 59 -0.99 -4.99 12.07
C ALA A 59 -1.81 -4.90 10.77
N LEU A 60 -2.88 -5.68 10.64
CA LEU A 60 -3.83 -5.56 9.52
C LEU A 60 -4.47 -4.17 9.48
N LEU A 61 -5.01 -3.69 10.61
CA LEU A 61 -5.63 -2.36 10.68
C LEU A 61 -4.64 -1.25 10.31
N VAL A 62 -3.44 -1.30 10.91
CA VAL A 62 -2.36 -0.34 10.61
C VAL A 62 -1.99 -0.41 9.13
N GLY A 63 -1.87 -1.60 8.54
CA GLY A 63 -1.57 -1.79 7.12
C GLY A 63 -2.62 -1.17 6.20
N VAL A 64 -3.91 -1.32 6.51
CA VAL A 64 -5.01 -0.69 5.76
C VAL A 64 -4.89 0.84 5.82
N PHE A 65 -4.78 1.41 7.03
CA PHE A 65 -4.70 2.86 7.21
C PHE A 65 -3.45 3.45 6.57
N PHE A 66 -2.31 2.77 6.70
CA PHE A 66 -1.05 3.17 6.08
C PHE A 66 -1.17 3.20 4.55
N THR A 67 -1.76 2.16 3.95
CA THR A 67 -2.02 2.10 2.50
C THR A 67 -2.90 3.26 2.04
N ALA A 68 -4.00 3.49 2.76
CA ALA A 68 -4.93 4.58 2.47
C ALA A 68 -4.26 5.96 2.60
N ASP A 69 -3.40 6.16 3.61
CA ASP A 69 -2.66 7.41 3.80
C ASP A 69 -1.64 7.65 2.68
N ILE A 70 -0.91 6.62 2.27
CA ILE A 70 0.03 6.72 1.13
C ILE A 70 -0.73 7.11 -0.14
N PHE A 71 -1.84 6.44 -0.44
CA PHE A 71 -2.65 6.71 -1.63
C PHE A 71 -3.22 8.12 -1.61
N ARG A 72 -3.68 8.59 -0.43
CA ARG A 72 -4.14 9.95 -0.22
C ARG A 72 -3.04 10.98 -0.45
N ARG A 73 -1.81 10.73 0.03
CA ARG A 73 -0.66 11.61 -0.18
C ARG A 73 -0.24 11.67 -1.64
N ALA A 74 -0.26 10.53 -2.33
CA ALA A 74 0.03 10.44 -3.76
C ALA A 74 -0.99 11.23 -4.58
N ASN A 75 -2.28 11.12 -4.25
CA ASN A 75 -3.32 11.87 -4.91
C ASN A 75 -3.21 13.39 -4.66
N ASN A 76 -2.78 13.80 -3.46
CA ASN A 76 -2.70 15.21 -3.06
C ASN A 76 -1.45 15.98 -3.57
N LYS A 77 -0.80 15.54 -4.66
CA LYS A 77 0.36 16.21 -5.32
C LYS A 77 1.61 16.45 -4.45
N LYS A 78 1.63 16.03 -3.19
CA LYS A 78 2.75 16.30 -2.26
C LYS A 78 3.94 15.36 -2.43
N LEU A 79 3.84 14.31 -3.24
CA LEU A 79 4.92 13.34 -3.44
C LEU A 79 5.92 13.72 -4.55
N VAL A 80 5.77 14.88 -5.19
CA VAL A 80 6.76 15.43 -6.12
C VAL A 80 7.22 16.81 -5.59
N PRO A 81 8.48 16.98 -5.16
CA PRO A 81 9.01 18.32 -4.96
C PRO A 81 8.95 19.06 -6.30
N SER A 82 8.22 20.17 -6.36
CA SER A 82 7.91 20.91 -7.60
C SER A 82 9.12 21.64 -8.23
N LYS A 83 10.36 21.21 -7.98
CA LYS A 83 11.56 21.82 -8.57
C LYS A 83 12.68 20.79 -8.73
N ILE A 84 12.69 20.11 -9.87
CA ILE A 84 13.94 19.87 -10.60
C ILE A 84 13.72 20.49 -11.97
N LYS A 85 14.05 21.78 -12.05
CA LYS A 85 14.23 22.50 -13.31
C LYS A 85 15.71 22.32 -13.64
N ILE A 86 16.02 21.41 -14.56
CA ILE A 86 17.29 21.44 -15.31
C ILE A 86 16.96 22.15 -16.62
#